data_AF-A0A6A3FBC5-F1
#
_entry.id   AF-A0A6A3FBC5-F1
#
_cell.length_a   1.000
_cell.length_b   1.000
_cell.length_c   1.000
_cell.angle_alpha   90.00
_cell.angle_beta   90.00
_cell.angle_gamma   90.00
#
_symmetry.space_group_name_H-M   'P 1'
#
loop_
_entity.id
_entity.type
_entity.pdbx_description
1 polymer ?
#
loop_
_entity_poly.entity_id
_entity_poly.type
_entity_poly.pdbx_seq_one_letter_code
_entity_poly.pdbx_strand_id
1 'polypeptide(L)'
;MSTIAKVEVKPQGNDHHARNSWTPGISTQSTQAAPIRPQPAARESLYLVGPRAKKKLMRWHIFNIVRRLVVIAAAIQYIIISMQASWSTVQALRGTHNPPESFRVFTATLISGYVGKGLIGESPLVKKVLGGDTTPRNYTVFLESKNETSFQNCSGLPKFNPAIYNFDYLSNAYLEMAHDVKYNVTVLEDVELLAVVVDCSFTNLKTGDNAMVRFFNLVRSRSNPENVYMVTMSLNVQDYEIRDRNKKGPCILSMISIAQDMRAGNIGQFYLMALTYPYERAMQFEVYEFLGITEDSYLDLRSVPRDPLTQPVNHVVTSRKRGFFDGQEQSNIRYMYTLLESNSTNAQSRWEWLGEAVISDSWAWVHGVDCTHFTFTSDCRPFFRWACCVSWHTRTLAQANCGLAIHLRLYRLPASCHAAYS
;
A
#
# COMPACT_ATOMS: atom_id res chain seq x y z
N MET A 1 62.33 -36.92 -17.66
CA MET A 1 62.37 -38.07 -18.58
C MET A 1 60.95 -38.61 -18.73
N SER A 2 60.46 -38.68 -19.99
CA SER A 2 59.44 -39.59 -20.55
C SER A 2 58.10 -39.82 -19.84
N THR A 3 56.93 -39.94 -20.47
CA THR A 3 56.38 -39.62 -21.80
C THR A 3 54.87 -39.87 -21.65
N ILE A 4 54.05 -39.10 -22.35
CA ILE A 4 52.60 -39.32 -22.50
C ILE A 4 52.33 -40.63 -23.25
N ALA A 5 51.29 -41.38 -22.85
CA ALA A 5 50.66 -42.36 -23.74
C ALA A 5 49.13 -42.29 -23.65
N LYS A 6 48.55 -42.19 -24.85
CA LYS A 6 47.17 -41.96 -25.24
C LYS A 6 46.44 -43.32 -25.32
N VAL A 7 45.23 -43.40 -24.78
CA VAL A 7 44.37 -44.59 -24.90
C VAL A 7 43.41 -44.38 -26.07
N GLU A 8 43.48 -45.31 -27.02
CA GLU A 8 42.58 -45.45 -28.17
C GLU A 8 41.82 -46.77 -27.99
N VAL A 9 40.49 -46.75 -28.07
CA VAL A 9 39.65 -47.96 -28.04
C VAL A 9 38.77 -47.97 -29.27
N LYS A 10 38.95 -49.02 -30.08
CA LYS A 10 38.23 -49.34 -31.31
C LYS A 10 37.03 -50.26 -30.99
N PRO A 11 35.85 -50.09 -31.59
CA PRO A 11 34.68 -50.92 -31.31
C PRO A 11 34.63 -52.16 -32.21
N GLN A 12 34.13 -53.26 -31.66
CA GLN A 12 33.83 -54.50 -32.38
C GLN A 12 32.53 -55.13 -31.85
N GLY A 13 31.68 -55.59 -32.77
CA GLY A 13 30.80 -56.74 -32.56
C GLY A 13 29.31 -56.44 -32.35
N ASN A 14 28.55 -56.52 -33.45
CA ASN A 14 27.11 -56.81 -33.46
C ASN A 14 26.83 -58.19 -32.85
N ASP A 15 25.74 -58.31 -32.09
CA ASP A 15 24.87 -59.50 -32.14
C ASP A 15 23.41 -59.14 -31.86
N HIS A 16 22.55 -59.67 -32.72
CA HIS A 16 21.10 -59.50 -32.75
C HIS A 16 20.41 -60.48 -31.80
N HIS A 17 19.38 -60.01 -31.07
CA HIS A 17 18.29 -60.87 -30.60
C HIS A 17 16.92 -60.23 -30.81
N ALA A 18 16.00 -61.09 -31.22
CA ALA A 18 14.67 -60.83 -31.75
C ALA A 18 13.59 -60.61 -30.67
N ARG A 19 12.48 -59.98 -31.07
CA ARG A 19 11.18 -60.01 -30.35
C ARG A 19 10.03 -60.18 -31.35
N ASN A 20 9.34 -61.32 -31.19
CA ASN A 20 7.89 -61.60 -31.23
C ASN A 20 7.03 -60.81 -32.24
N SER A 21 6.54 -61.41 -33.34
CA SER A 21 5.38 -62.34 -33.45
C SER A 21 4.01 -61.69 -33.18
N TRP A 22 3.23 -61.47 -34.24
CA TRP A 22 1.76 -61.67 -34.30
C TRP A 22 1.38 -61.90 -35.77
N THR A 23 0.80 -63.07 -36.05
CA THR A 23 0.21 -63.50 -37.34
C THR A 23 -1.30 -63.22 -37.35
N PRO A 24 -1.88 -63.09 -38.55
CA PRO A 24 -2.80 -64.10 -39.08
C PRO A 24 -2.42 -64.42 -40.55
N GLY A 25 -2.62 -65.60 -41.14
CA GLY A 25 -3.62 -66.63 -40.93
C GLY A 25 -4.21 -67.02 -42.30
N ILE A 26 -3.45 -67.80 -43.07
CA ILE A 26 -3.87 -68.83 -44.06
C ILE A 26 -4.40 -68.39 -45.44
N SER A 27 -3.86 -69.13 -46.42
CA SER A 27 -3.93 -69.10 -47.88
C SER A 27 -5.14 -69.78 -48.51
N THR A 28 -5.45 -69.43 -49.78
CA THR A 28 -5.64 -70.43 -50.88
C THR A 28 -5.53 -69.79 -52.27
N GLN A 29 -4.67 -70.40 -53.11
CA GLN A 29 -4.72 -70.65 -54.58
C GLN A 29 -5.45 -69.63 -55.49
N SER A 30 -4.89 -69.15 -56.60
CA SER A 30 -4.63 -69.96 -57.82
C SER A 30 -3.77 -69.22 -58.87
N THR A 31 -2.75 -69.93 -59.39
CA THR A 31 -2.32 -70.11 -60.81
C THR A 31 -2.13 -68.94 -61.79
N GLN A 32 -0.90 -68.91 -62.39
CA GLN A 32 -0.52 -68.61 -63.80
C GLN A 32 -0.88 -67.22 -64.38
N ALA A 33 -0.04 -66.48 -65.12
CA ALA A 33 1.15 -66.75 -65.92
C ALA A 33 1.98 -65.46 -66.11
N ALA A 34 3.27 -65.59 -66.40
CA ALA A 34 4.15 -64.55 -66.96
C ALA A 34 4.24 -64.72 -68.50
N PRO A 35 4.99 -63.91 -69.26
CA PRO A 35 5.47 -62.53 -69.09
C PRO A 35 5.06 -61.66 -70.32
N ILE A 36 5.48 -60.39 -70.39
CA ILE A 36 6.17 -59.80 -71.57
C ILE A 36 6.56 -58.37 -71.19
N ARG A 37 7.87 -58.12 -71.22
CA ARG A 37 8.49 -56.79 -71.24
C ARG A 37 8.90 -56.52 -72.69
N PRO A 38 8.69 -55.29 -73.19
CA PRO A 38 9.87 -54.60 -73.72
C PRO A 38 10.10 -53.25 -73.05
N GLN A 39 11.39 -52.90 -72.98
CA GLN A 39 11.96 -51.68 -72.43
C GLN A 39 11.84 -50.48 -73.41
N PRO A 40 12.30 -49.27 -73.04
CA PRO A 40 11.58 -48.01 -73.26
C PRO A 40 11.95 -47.31 -74.58
N ALA A 41 11.03 -46.51 -75.12
CA ALA A 41 11.33 -45.50 -76.12
C ALA A 41 10.95 -44.12 -75.57
N ALA A 42 11.85 -43.17 -75.82
CA ALA A 42 11.92 -41.86 -75.21
C ALA A 42 10.93 -40.86 -75.81
N ARG A 43 10.63 -39.85 -74.98
CA ARG A 43 10.26 -38.46 -75.29
C ARG A 43 9.10 -38.23 -76.27
N GLU A 44 8.04 -37.63 -75.74
CA GLU A 44 7.68 -36.27 -76.15
C GLU A 44 6.92 -35.54 -75.05
N SER A 45 7.51 -34.44 -74.59
CA SER A 45 6.93 -33.50 -73.64
C SER A 45 5.99 -32.55 -74.38
N LEU A 46 4.68 -32.65 -74.11
CA LEU A 46 3.75 -31.56 -74.40
C LEU A 46 3.14 -31.07 -73.09
N TYR A 47 3.82 -30.11 -72.45
CA TYR A 47 3.25 -29.36 -71.34
C TYR A 47 2.27 -28.32 -71.90
N LEU A 48 0.97 -28.59 -71.79
CA LEU A 48 -0.05 -27.57 -71.85
C LEU A 48 0.03 -26.72 -70.56
N VAL A 49 0.68 -25.57 -70.67
CA VAL A 49 0.75 -24.54 -69.62
C VAL A 49 -0.63 -23.88 -69.47
N GLY A 50 -1.39 -24.31 -68.47
CA GLY A 50 -2.57 -23.58 -67.98
C GLY A 50 -2.18 -22.58 -66.89
N PRO A 51 -2.39 -21.25 -67.05
CA PRO A 51 -1.94 -20.26 -66.10
C PRO A 51 -3.01 -19.99 -65.02
N ARG A 52 -3.32 -20.96 -64.14
CA ARG A 52 -4.22 -20.71 -62.99
C ARG A 52 -3.88 -21.54 -61.75
N ALA A 53 -2.67 -21.37 -61.19
CA ALA A 53 -2.36 -21.91 -59.86
C ALA A 53 -1.48 -21.00 -58.96
N LYS A 54 -1.05 -19.81 -59.42
CA LYS A 54 -0.07 -19.00 -58.67
C LYS A 54 -0.68 -18.04 -57.61
N LYS A 55 -1.95 -17.60 -57.76
CA LYS A 55 -2.55 -16.61 -56.83
C LYS A 55 -3.07 -17.20 -55.51
N LYS A 56 -3.55 -18.45 -55.49
CA LYS A 56 -4.05 -19.11 -54.26
C LYS A 56 -2.90 -19.58 -53.35
N LEU A 57 -1.81 -20.06 -53.93
CA LEU A 57 -0.63 -20.55 -53.20
C LEU A 57 0.08 -19.42 -52.44
N MET A 58 0.19 -18.23 -53.04
CA MET A 58 0.86 -17.07 -52.44
C MET A 58 0.09 -16.52 -51.23
N ARG A 59 -1.25 -16.46 -51.30
CA ARG A 59 -2.10 -16.05 -50.17
C ARG A 59 -2.02 -17.03 -49.00
N TRP A 60 -1.93 -18.33 -49.25
CA TRP A 60 -1.81 -19.36 -48.21
C TRP A 60 -0.43 -19.34 -47.53
N HIS A 61 0.64 -19.07 -48.30
CA HIS A 61 1.98 -18.87 -47.73
C HIS A 61 2.06 -17.60 -46.89
N ILE A 62 1.49 -16.48 -47.36
CA ILE A 62 1.42 -15.23 -46.59
C ILE A 62 0.59 -15.45 -45.30
N PHE A 63 -0.56 -16.13 -45.40
CA PHE A 63 -1.36 -16.49 -44.23
C PHE A 63 -0.59 -17.36 -43.22
N ASN A 64 0.16 -18.36 -43.70
CA ASN A 64 0.99 -19.20 -42.83
C ASN A 64 2.13 -18.42 -42.15
N ILE A 65 2.74 -17.46 -42.84
CA ILE A 65 3.78 -16.59 -42.27
C ILE A 65 3.17 -15.70 -41.20
N VAL A 66 2.05 -15.02 -41.50
CA VAL A 66 1.33 -14.18 -40.53
C VAL A 66 0.88 -15.00 -39.32
N ARG A 67 0.32 -16.20 -39.53
CA ARG A 67 -0.06 -17.12 -38.44
C ARG A 67 1.14 -17.48 -37.57
N ARG A 68 2.30 -17.80 -38.17
CA ARG A 68 3.52 -18.11 -37.43
C ARG A 68 4.04 -16.90 -36.64
N LEU A 69 4.01 -15.71 -37.23
CA LEU A 69 4.38 -14.48 -36.53
C LEU A 69 3.45 -14.19 -35.34
N VAL A 70 2.14 -14.40 -35.50
CA VAL A 70 1.17 -14.26 -34.40
C VAL A 70 1.43 -15.30 -33.31
N VAL A 71 1.75 -16.56 -33.65
CA VAL A 71 2.10 -17.59 -32.68
C VAL A 71 3.39 -17.24 -31.93
N ILE A 72 4.41 -16.72 -32.62
CA ILE A 72 5.66 -16.27 -32.00
C ILE A 72 5.39 -15.07 -31.08
N ALA A 73 4.61 -14.09 -31.52
CA ALA A 73 4.23 -12.94 -30.70
C ALA A 73 3.43 -13.37 -29.45
N ALA A 74 2.51 -14.31 -29.61
CA ALA A 74 1.75 -14.88 -28.49
C ALA A 74 2.65 -15.64 -27.51
N ALA A 75 3.64 -16.39 -28.01
CA ALA A 75 4.62 -17.09 -27.18
C ALA A 75 5.50 -16.11 -26.40
N ILE A 76 5.98 -15.04 -27.03
CA ILE A 76 6.75 -13.98 -26.36
C ILE A 76 5.90 -13.31 -25.28
N GLN A 77 4.66 -12.94 -25.60
CA GLN A 77 3.74 -12.34 -24.63
C GLN A 77 3.48 -13.28 -23.45
N TYR A 78 3.31 -14.58 -23.70
CA TYR A 78 3.13 -15.57 -22.66
C TYR A 78 4.34 -15.67 -21.73
N ILE A 79 5.55 -15.70 -22.29
CA ILE A 79 6.80 -15.72 -21.51
C ILE A 79 6.87 -14.48 -20.62
N ILE A 80 6.59 -13.28 -21.17
CA ILE A 80 6.60 -12.03 -20.40
C ILE A 80 5.62 -12.10 -19.23
N ILE A 81 4.37 -12.51 -19.48
CA ILE A 81 3.35 -12.61 -18.43
C ILE A 81 3.74 -13.66 -17.38
N SER A 82 4.31 -14.80 -17.79
CA SER A 82 4.76 -15.85 -16.88
C SER A 82 5.92 -15.38 -15.98
N MET A 83 6.89 -14.65 -16.54
CA MET A 83 7.96 -14.05 -15.74
C MET A 83 7.42 -13.01 -14.76
N GLN A 84 6.51 -12.14 -15.21
CA GLN A 84 5.87 -11.13 -14.34
C GLN A 84 5.07 -11.77 -13.21
N ALA A 85 4.28 -12.81 -13.51
CA ALA A 85 3.51 -13.54 -12.51
C ALA A 85 4.44 -14.23 -11.50
N SER A 86 5.50 -14.90 -11.96
CA SER A 86 6.49 -15.55 -11.10
C SER A 86 7.17 -14.54 -10.17
N TRP A 87 7.51 -13.36 -10.70
CA TRP A 87 8.08 -12.26 -9.92
C TRP A 87 7.11 -11.76 -8.85
N SER A 88 5.85 -11.50 -9.20
CA SER A 88 4.82 -11.08 -8.24
C SER A 88 4.55 -12.14 -7.17
N THR A 89 4.57 -13.44 -7.51
CA THR A 89 4.44 -14.54 -6.55
C THR A 89 5.60 -14.54 -5.55
N VAL A 90 6.83 -14.37 -6.01
CA VAL A 90 8.00 -14.25 -5.12
C VAL A 90 7.88 -13.03 -4.23
N GLN A 91 7.39 -11.90 -4.77
CA GLN A 91 7.20 -10.69 -3.97
C GLN A 91 6.17 -10.88 -2.85
N ALA A 92 5.05 -11.54 -3.14
CA ALA A 92 4.01 -11.85 -2.15
C ALA A 92 4.48 -12.86 -1.09
N LEU A 93 5.28 -13.87 -1.48
CA LEU A 93 5.88 -14.81 -0.53
C LEU A 93 6.89 -14.15 0.40
N ARG A 94 7.62 -13.13 -0.10
CA ARG A 94 8.61 -12.40 0.67
C ARG A 94 8.03 -11.28 1.54
N GLY A 95 6.74 -10.95 1.38
CA GLY A 95 6.17 -9.77 2.03
C GLY A 95 6.86 -8.48 1.57
N THR A 96 7.14 -8.36 0.27
CA THR A 96 7.94 -7.23 -0.23
C THR A 96 7.14 -5.92 -0.12
N HIS A 97 7.84 -4.84 0.21
CA HIS A 97 7.25 -3.51 0.33
C HIS A 97 6.92 -2.93 -1.05
N ASN A 98 5.72 -2.36 -1.18
CA ASN A 98 5.39 -1.52 -2.32
C ASN A 98 6.04 -0.15 -2.20
N PRO A 99 6.23 0.60 -3.30
CA PRO A 99 6.71 1.97 -3.24
C PRO A 99 5.84 2.85 -2.33
N PRO A 100 6.41 3.87 -1.66
CA PRO A 100 5.66 4.77 -0.82
C PRO A 100 4.52 5.45 -1.57
N GLU A 101 3.32 5.42 -0.99
CA GLU A 101 2.12 6.06 -1.50
C GLU A 101 1.44 6.94 -0.45
N SER A 102 0.60 7.86 -0.93
CA SER A 102 -0.31 8.62 -0.08
C SER A 102 -1.59 7.84 0.14
N PHE A 103 -1.81 7.40 1.38
CA PHE A 103 -3.01 6.63 1.73
C PHE A 103 -4.21 7.52 1.99
N ARG A 104 -3.99 8.68 2.60
CA ARG A 104 -5.08 9.57 2.99
C ARG A 104 -4.59 10.98 3.27
N VAL A 105 -5.33 11.95 2.75
CA VAL A 105 -5.16 13.37 3.09
C VAL A 105 -6.32 13.79 4.00
N PHE A 106 -5.97 14.34 5.16
CA PHE A 106 -6.90 14.93 6.10
C PHE A 106 -6.86 16.43 5.98
N THR A 107 -8.03 17.06 5.94
CA THR A 107 -8.16 18.50 5.81
C THR A 107 -9.07 19.10 6.86
N ALA A 108 -8.69 20.27 7.36
CA ALA A 108 -9.47 21.14 8.24
C ALA A 108 -9.53 22.52 7.56
N THR A 109 -10.65 22.85 6.94
CA THR A 109 -10.75 24.00 6.04
C THR A 109 -11.23 25.27 6.73
N LEU A 110 -11.94 25.16 7.86
CA LEU A 110 -12.50 26.32 8.55
C LEU A 110 -11.43 27.02 9.36
N ILE A 111 -10.59 26.27 10.07
CA ILE A 111 -9.59 26.82 10.99
C ILE A 111 -8.66 27.83 10.29
N SER A 112 -8.22 27.56 9.07
CA SER A 112 -7.38 28.50 8.31
C SER A 112 -8.04 29.86 8.07
N GLY A 113 -9.37 29.90 7.93
CA GLY A 113 -10.13 31.14 7.79
C GLY A 113 -10.30 31.88 9.12
N TYR A 114 -10.51 31.14 10.20
CA TYR A 114 -10.69 31.69 11.55
C TYR A 114 -9.41 32.21 12.17
N VAL A 115 -8.29 31.53 11.91
CA VAL A 115 -6.96 31.94 12.36
C VAL A 115 -6.42 33.10 11.50
N GLY A 116 -6.85 33.18 10.25
CA GLY A 116 -6.45 34.25 9.33
C GLY A 116 -5.01 34.11 8.86
N LYS A 117 -4.48 35.20 8.29
CA LYS A 117 -3.14 35.22 7.66
C LYS A 117 -2.09 35.98 8.47
N GLY A 118 -2.41 36.51 9.64
CA GLY A 118 -1.54 37.37 10.43
C GLY A 118 -1.31 36.85 11.85
N LEU A 119 -1.22 37.78 12.80
CA LEU A 119 -1.12 37.48 14.23
C LEU A 119 -2.38 36.77 14.74
N ILE A 120 -2.19 35.73 15.57
CA ILE A 120 -3.32 34.99 16.14
C ILE A 120 -4.20 35.90 17.01
N GLY A 121 -3.62 36.85 17.74
CA GLY A 121 -4.38 37.80 18.57
C GLY A 121 -5.33 38.73 17.79
N GLU A 122 -5.06 38.95 16.50
CA GLU A 122 -5.89 39.76 15.61
C GLU A 122 -6.83 38.91 14.74
N SER A 123 -6.78 37.59 14.90
CA SER A 123 -7.55 36.66 14.08
C SER A 123 -9.07 36.83 14.25
N PRO A 124 -9.87 36.50 13.23
CA PRO A 124 -11.32 36.42 13.34
C PRO A 124 -11.80 35.55 14.52
N LEU A 125 -11.05 34.50 14.86
CA LEU A 125 -11.34 33.65 16.02
C LEU A 125 -11.33 34.46 17.32
N VAL A 126 -10.28 35.26 17.56
CA VAL A 126 -10.18 36.06 18.79
C VAL A 126 -11.12 37.26 18.75
N LYS A 127 -11.12 38.02 17.64
CA LYS A 127 -11.86 39.29 17.58
C LYS A 127 -13.36 39.11 17.37
N LYS A 128 -13.80 38.16 16.54
CA LYS A 128 -15.22 37.97 16.20
C LYS A 128 -15.89 36.89 17.05
N VAL A 129 -15.25 35.74 17.22
CA VAL A 129 -15.87 34.61 17.96
C VAL A 129 -15.79 34.83 19.46
N LEU A 130 -14.63 35.26 19.96
CA LEU A 130 -14.44 35.54 21.40
C LEU A 130 -14.73 37.00 21.77
N GLY A 131 -15.15 37.85 20.83
CA GLY A 131 -15.45 39.26 21.08
C GLY A 131 -14.24 40.11 21.53
N GLY A 132 -13.01 39.65 21.25
CA GLY A 132 -11.77 40.28 21.71
C GLY A 132 -11.43 40.00 23.17
N ASP A 133 -12.22 39.18 23.86
CA ASP A 133 -11.98 38.79 25.24
C ASP A 133 -11.07 37.56 25.31
N THR A 134 -9.89 37.74 25.90
CA THR A 134 -8.88 36.70 26.08
C THR A 134 -8.94 36.05 27.46
N THR A 135 -10.05 36.15 28.20
CA THR A 135 -10.19 35.41 29.46
C THR A 135 -10.30 33.89 29.23
N PRO A 136 -9.75 33.05 30.13
CA PRO A 136 -9.91 31.60 30.08
C PRO A 136 -11.37 31.16 30.17
N ARG A 137 -11.74 30.18 29.33
CA ARG A 137 -13.11 29.66 29.21
C ARG A 137 -13.14 28.17 29.49
N ASN A 138 -14.29 27.69 29.96
CA ASN A 138 -14.54 26.30 30.34
C ASN A 138 -15.38 25.53 29.32
N TYR A 139 -15.35 25.95 28.05
CA TYR A 139 -16.11 25.31 26.97
C TYR A 139 -15.28 25.19 25.69
N THR A 140 -15.69 24.27 24.82
CA THR A 140 -15.09 24.06 23.51
C THR A 140 -15.83 24.88 22.45
N VAL A 141 -15.09 25.50 21.54
CA VAL A 141 -15.63 26.21 20.38
C VAL A 141 -15.61 25.28 19.17
N PHE A 142 -16.78 24.96 18.64
CA PHE A 142 -16.94 24.14 17.44
C PHE A 142 -17.15 25.06 16.23
N LEU A 143 -16.27 24.96 15.24
CA LEU A 143 -16.37 25.71 13.99
C LEU A 143 -17.25 24.93 13.02
N GLU A 144 -18.51 25.35 12.84
CA GLU A 144 -19.47 24.62 11.99
C GLU A 144 -19.43 25.09 10.53
N SER A 145 -19.37 26.41 10.33
CA SER A 145 -19.26 27.02 9.01
C SER A 145 -18.29 28.20 9.06
N LYS A 146 -18.19 29.01 7.99
CA LYS A 146 -17.29 30.18 7.96
C LYS A 146 -17.67 31.28 8.95
N ASN A 147 -18.95 31.35 9.32
CA ASN A 147 -19.52 32.41 10.15
C ASN A 147 -20.33 31.87 11.34
N GLU A 148 -20.43 30.54 11.49
CA GLU A 148 -21.27 29.91 12.49
C GLU A 148 -20.41 29.02 13.38
N THR A 149 -20.57 29.22 14.69
CA THR A 149 -19.86 28.48 15.73
C THR A 149 -20.84 27.96 16.76
N SER A 150 -20.62 26.75 17.23
CA SER A 150 -21.38 26.10 18.30
C SER A 150 -20.49 25.91 19.53
N PHE A 151 -21.11 25.78 20.70
CA PHE A 151 -20.40 25.54 21.96
C PHE A 151 -20.74 24.18 22.59
N GLN A 152 -21.59 23.38 21.93
CA GLN A 152 -22.03 22.09 22.45
C GLN A 152 -21.45 20.92 21.65
N ASN A 153 -21.58 20.96 20.33
CA ASN A 153 -21.10 19.90 19.43
C ASN A 153 -20.99 20.43 17.99
N CYS A 154 -20.48 19.58 17.10
CA CYS A 154 -20.59 19.79 15.66
C CYS A 154 -21.96 19.33 15.15
N SER A 155 -22.85 20.27 14.85
CA SER A 155 -24.15 19.96 14.25
C SER A 155 -23.98 19.29 12.87
N GLY A 156 -24.89 18.38 12.52
CA GLY A 156 -24.92 17.74 11.20
C GLY A 156 -23.88 16.64 10.94
N LEU A 157 -23.08 16.22 11.94
CA LEU A 157 -22.15 15.10 11.81
C LEU A 157 -22.72 13.81 12.45
N PRO A 158 -23.15 12.80 11.66
CA PRO A 158 -23.85 11.63 12.19
C PRO A 158 -22.98 10.68 13.02
N LYS A 159 -21.64 10.75 12.86
CA LYS A 159 -20.68 9.91 13.58
C LYS A 159 -19.82 10.71 14.56
N PHE A 160 -20.28 11.89 14.96
CA PHE A 160 -19.59 12.70 15.95
C PHE A 160 -19.51 11.96 17.29
N ASN A 161 -18.33 11.93 17.90
CA ASN A 161 -18.11 11.29 19.19
C ASN A 161 -17.93 12.35 20.29
N PRO A 162 -18.99 12.66 21.07
CA PRO A 162 -18.91 13.67 22.14
C PRO A 162 -18.04 13.22 23.33
N ALA A 163 -17.76 11.91 23.47
CA ALA A 163 -16.90 11.43 24.55
C ALA A 163 -15.41 11.77 24.34
N ILE A 164 -15.01 12.00 23.08
CA ILE A 164 -13.64 12.41 22.72
C ILE A 164 -13.58 13.93 22.52
N TYR A 165 -14.55 14.48 21.80
CA TYR A 165 -14.59 15.90 21.45
C TYR A 165 -15.42 16.70 22.45
N ASN A 166 -14.95 16.76 23.69
CA ASN A 166 -15.49 17.60 24.75
C ASN A 166 -14.38 18.40 25.42
N PHE A 167 -14.79 19.41 26.19
CA PHE A 167 -13.86 20.30 26.88
C PHE A 167 -12.96 19.54 27.87
N ASP A 168 -13.53 18.68 28.71
CA ASP A 168 -12.79 18.00 29.78
C ASP A 168 -11.65 17.13 29.23
N TYR A 169 -11.94 16.31 28.21
CA TYR A 169 -10.94 15.42 27.60
C TYR A 169 -9.86 16.20 26.85
N LEU A 170 -10.26 17.16 25.98
CA LEU A 170 -9.32 17.88 25.14
C LEU A 170 -8.46 18.87 25.94
N SER A 171 -9.05 19.56 26.93
CA SER A 171 -8.31 20.45 27.82
C SER A 171 -7.34 19.66 28.71
N ASN A 172 -7.77 18.51 29.27
CA ASN A 172 -6.88 17.66 30.06
C ASN A 172 -5.69 17.16 29.22
N ALA A 173 -5.95 16.69 27.98
CA ALA A 173 -4.89 16.26 27.07
C ALA A 173 -3.87 17.38 26.78
N TYR A 174 -4.35 18.62 26.56
CA TYR A 174 -3.47 19.78 26.38
C TYR A 174 -2.68 20.11 27.65
N LEU A 175 -3.32 20.12 28.82
CA LEU A 175 -2.68 20.48 30.09
C LEU A 175 -1.61 19.45 30.51
N GLU A 176 -1.89 18.16 30.38
CA GLU A 176 -0.89 17.09 30.61
C GLU A 176 0.29 17.25 29.65
N MET A 177 0.02 17.46 28.36
CA MET A 177 1.07 17.69 27.37
C MET A 177 1.92 18.90 27.71
N ALA A 178 1.32 20.07 27.95
CA ALA A 178 2.05 21.30 28.26
C ALA A 178 2.89 21.14 29.54
N HIS A 179 2.36 20.47 30.56
CA HIS A 179 3.09 20.18 31.79
C HIS A 179 4.30 19.27 31.54
N ASP A 180 4.13 18.22 30.73
CA ASP A 180 5.15 17.21 30.51
C ASP A 180 6.29 17.68 29.62
N VAL A 181 6.03 18.56 28.66
CA VAL A 181 7.01 18.97 27.64
C VAL A 181 7.69 20.32 27.92
N LYS A 182 7.29 21.01 29.00
CA LYS A 182 7.83 22.34 29.38
C LYS A 182 9.36 22.39 29.51
N TYR A 183 10.01 21.26 29.78
CA TYR A 183 11.47 21.17 29.90
C TYR A 183 12.21 21.45 28.58
N ASN A 184 11.54 21.29 27.44
CA ASN A 184 12.12 21.53 26.11
C ASN A 184 11.31 22.56 25.32
N VAL A 185 9.98 22.52 25.40
CA VAL A 185 9.10 23.48 24.73
C VAL A 185 8.80 24.64 25.68
N THR A 186 9.79 25.51 25.88
CA THR A 186 9.74 26.63 26.83
C THR A 186 8.59 27.60 26.60
N VAL A 187 8.11 27.72 25.35
CA VAL A 187 6.93 28.55 25.01
C VAL A 187 5.68 28.09 25.76
N LEU A 188 5.56 26.80 26.12
CA LEU A 188 4.40 26.26 26.82
C LEU A 188 4.48 26.42 28.34
N GLU A 189 5.59 26.93 28.88
CA GLU A 189 5.77 27.12 30.33
C GLU A 189 4.97 28.32 30.87
N ASP A 190 5.00 29.44 30.15
CA ASP A 190 4.38 30.71 30.58
C ASP A 190 3.04 31.01 29.87
N VAL A 191 2.30 29.97 29.47
CA VAL A 191 1.00 30.14 28.80
C VAL A 191 -0.16 29.62 29.63
N GLU A 192 -1.34 30.16 29.34
CA GLU A 192 -2.61 29.68 29.85
C GLU A 192 -3.60 29.41 28.73
N LEU A 193 -4.39 28.34 28.90
CA LEU A 193 -5.40 27.91 27.95
C LEU A 193 -6.59 28.88 27.97
N LEU A 194 -6.90 29.46 26.82
CA LEU A 194 -8.06 30.33 26.64
C LEU A 194 -9.31 29.54 26.27
N ALA A 195 -9.19 28.75 25.20
CA ALA A 195 -10.29 27.96 24.68
C ALA A 195 -9.74 26.81 23.85
N VAL A 196 -10.45 25.69 23.90
CA VAL A 196 -10.25 24.58 22.97
C VAL A 196 -11.16 24.81 21.76
N VAL A 197 -10.62 24.63 20.56
CA VAL A 197 -11.30 24.85 19.29
C VAL A 197 -11.25 23.58 18.46
N VAL A 198 -12.40 23.20 17.91
CA VAL A 198 -12.58 22.00 17.08
C VAL A 198 -13.13 22.42 15.73
N ASP A 199 -12.43 22.04 14.66
CA ASP A 199 -12.89 22.29 13.30
C ASP A 199 -13.82 21.15 12.83
N CYS A 200 -15.13 21.42 12.74
CA CYS A 200 -16.12 20.42 12.32
C CYS A 200 -16.01 20.02 10.84
N SER A 201 -15.23 20.76 10.05
CA SER A 201 -14.94 20.38 8.66
C SER A 201 -13.94 19.22 8.55
N PHE A 202 -13.28 18.85 9.66
CA PHE A 202 -12.19 17.87 9.68
C PHE A 202 -12.62 16.51 9.12
N THR A 203 -11.80 15.95 8.22
CA THR A 203 -12.15 14.71 7.50
C THR A 203 -12.42 13.53 8.43
N ASN A 204 -11.70 13.39 9.54
CA ASN A 204 -11.93 12.29 10.50
C ASN A 204 -13.25 12.43 11.24
N LEU A 205 -13.59 13.65 11.66
CA LEU A 205 -14.88 13.94 12.28
C LEU A 205 -16.04 13.60 11.34
N LYS A 206 -15.93 13.97 10.06
CA LYS A 206 -16.94 13.64 9.04
C LYS A 206 -17.07 12.14 8.79
N THR A 207 -15.96 11.41 8.79
CA THR A 207 -15.97 9.97 8.51
C THR A 207 -16.24 9.10 9.74
N GLY A 208 -16.17 9.68 10.94
CA GLY A 208 -16.30 8.98 12.23
C GLY A 208 -15.07 8.12 12.55
N ASP A 209 -13.90 8.51 12.03
CA ASP A 209 -12.67 7.75 12.23
C ASP A 209 -11.96 8.23 13.51
N ASN A 210 -12.03 7.41 14.56
CA ASN A 210 -11.42 7.71 15.87
C ASN A 210 -9.91 7.40 15.91
N ALA A 211 -9.32 7.03 14.78
CA ALA A 211 -7.90 6.74 14.65
C ALA A 211 -6.99 7.90 15.08
N MET A 212 -7.42 9.12 14.77
CA MET A 212 -6.65 10.33 15.04
C MET A 212 -7.60 11.45 15.47
N VAL A 213 -7.27 12.05 16.61
CA VAL A 213 -7.96 13.20 17.18
C VAL A 213 -7.13 14.43 16.91
N ARG A 214 -7.76 15.49 16.42
CA ARG A 214 -7.08 16.76 16.17
C ARG A 214 -7.93 17.92 16.63
N PHE A 215 -7.30 18.85 17.33
CA PHE A 215 -7.94 20.01 17.92
C PHE A 215 -6.91 21.14 18.08
N PHE A 216 -7.42 22.32 18.34
CA PHE A 216 -6.67 23.56 18.35
C PHE A 216 -6.83 24.21 19.71
N ASN A 217 -5.73 24.52 20.38
CA ASN A 217 -5.75 25.16 21.69
C ASN A 217 -5.31 26.60 21.52
N LEU A 218 -6.22 27.52 21.81
CA LEU A 218 -5.90 28.93 21.85
C LEU A 218 -5.33 29.24 23.23
N VAL A 219 -4.13 29.81 23.28
CA VAL A 219 -3.41 30.05 24.53
C VAL A 219 -2.87 31.48 24.53
N ARG A 220 -2.74 32.10 25.70
CA ARG A 220 -2.05 33.39 25.84
C ARG A 220 -0.90 33.29 26.82
N SER A 221 0.09 34.15 26.65
CA SER A 221 1.13 34.32 27.65
C SER A 221 0.56 34.92 28.94
N ARG A 222 1.06 34.44 30.10
CA ARG A 222 0.70 34.99 31.42
C ARG A 222 1.41 36.32 31.67
N SER A 223 2.64 36.48 31.17
CA SER A 223 3.39 37.73 31.28
C SER A 223 2.87 38.84 30.37
N ASN A 224 2.45 38.52 29.13
CA ASN A 224 1.82 39.47 28.22
C ASN A 224 0.51 38.90 27.61
N PRO A 225 -0.67 39.33 28.09
CA PRO A 225 -1.96 38.87 27.57
C PRO A 225 -2.24 39.21 26.10
N GLU A 226 -1.48 40.12 25.48
CA GLU A 226 -1.58 40.41 24.03
C GLU A 226 -0.95 39.32 23.17
N ASN A 227 -0.01 38.55 23.72
CA ASN A 227 0.66 37.47 23.03
C ASN A 227 -0.20 36.20 23.08
N VAL A 228 -0.98 36.02 22.01
CA VAL A 228 -1.83 34.85 21.79
C VAL A 228 -1.18 33.91 20.80
N TYR A 229 -1.19 32.62 21.11
CA TYR A 229 -0.66 31.54 20.28
C TYR A 229 -1.76 30.53 19.96
N MET A 230 -1.63 29.90 18.80
CA MET A 230 -2.41 28.75 18.40
C MET A 230 -1.54 27.50 18.52
N VAL A 231 -1.91 26.61 19.42
CA VAL A 231 -1.27 25.31 19.61
C VAL A 231 -2.16 24.24 18.99
N THR A 232 -1.83 23.81 17.78
CA THR A 232 -2.52 22.67 17.17
C THR A 232 -1.96 21.39 17.76
N MET A 233 -2.83 20.49 18.19
CA MET A 233 -2.46 19.21 18.76
C MET A 233 -3.16 18.08 17.99
N SER A 234 -2.36 17.12 17.53
CA SER A 234 -2.82 15.92 16.87
C SER A 234 -2.42 14.72 17.72
N LEU A 235 -3.35 13.81 17.98
CA LEU A 235 -3.12 12.58 18.72
C LEU A 235 -3.42 11.40 17.82
N ASN A 236 -2.41 10.56 17.58
CA ASN A 236 -2.50 9.40 16.71
C ASN A 236 -2.08 8.17 17.49
N VAL A 237 -2.98 7.19 17.63
CA VAL A 237 -2.64 5.90 18.24
C VAL A 237 -1.81 5.09 17.25
N GLN A 238 -0.60 4.69 17.67
CA GLN A 238 0.35 3.93 16.85
C GLN A 238 1.01 2.82 17.66
N ASP A 239 1.72 1.93 16.98
CA ASP A 239 2.59 0.95 17.63
C ASP A 239 4.04 1.45 17.59
N TYR A 240 4.74 1.31 18.70
CA TYR A 240 6.16 1.63 18.81
C TYR A 240 7.00 0.38 19.05
N GLU A 241 8.27 0.47 18.63
CA GLU A 241 9.29 -0.54 18.89
C GLU A 241 10.61 0.14 19.28
N ILE A 242 11.24 -0.36 20.35
CA ILE A 242 12.61 0.00 20.77
C ILE A 242 13.45 -1.25 20.54
N ARG A 243 14.09 -1.30 19.37
CA ARG A 243 14.81 -2.50 18.89
C ARG A 243 15.94 -2.90 19.84
N ASP A 244 16.71 -1.93 20.34
CA ASP A 244 17.85 -2.17 21.25
C ASP A 244 17.47 -2.84 22.57
N ARG A 245 16.21 -2.72 22.99
CA ARG A 245 15.71 -3.28 24.26
C ARG A 245 14.64 -4.34 24.06
N ASN A 246 14.38 -4.73 22.81
CA ASN A 246 13.29 -5.64 22.43
C ASN A 246 11.94 -5.28 23.09
N LYS A 247 11.65 -3.98 23.20
CA LYS A 247 10.38 -3.47 23.73
C LYS A 247 9.46 -3.08 22.59
N LYS A 248 8.18 -3.42 22.71
CA LYS A 248 7.15 -3.03 21.75
C LYS A 248 5.83 -2.83 22.47
N GLY A 249 4.97 -1.98 21.92
CA GLY A 249 3.65 -1.75 22.47
C GLY A 249 2.87 -0.68 21.70
N PRO A 250 1.61 -0.45 22.07
CA PRO A 250 0.87 0.72 21.66
C PRO A 250 1.45 1.99 22.29
N CYS A 251 1.30 3.10 21.59
CA CYS A 251 1.62 4.44 22.08
C CYS A 251 0.65 5.47 21.46
N ILE A 252 0.70 6.69 21.98
CA ILE A 252 0.21 7.86 21.24
C ILE A 252 1.41 8.59 20.66
N LEU A 253 1.43 8.77 19.35
CA LEU A 253 2.22 9.80 18.69
C LEU A 253 1.41 11.09 18.69
N SER A 254 1.88 12.10 19.40
CA SER A 254 1.35 13.46 19.32
C SER A 254 2.23 14.35 18.47
N MET A 255 1.60 15.17 17.64
CA MET A 255 2.25 16.19 16.84
C MET A 255 1.68 17.53 17.24
N ILE A 256 2.54 18.42 17.72
CA ILE A 256 2.14 19.78 18.08
C ILE A 256 2.75 20.80 17.14
N SER A 257 2.01 21.87 16.89
CA SER A 257 2.46 22.98 16.06
C SER A 257 2.00 24.29 16.69
N ILE A 258 2.96 25.16 17.02
CA ILE A 258 2.76 26.41 17.76
C ILE A 258 2.96 27.60 16.83
N ALA A 259 1.89 28.35 16.59
CA ALA A 259 1.90 29.53 15.73
C ALA A 259 1.53 30.79 16.50
N GLN A 260 2.31 31.86 16.36
CA GLN A 260 1.97 33.22 16.83
C GLN A 260 1.58 34.15 15.69
N ASP A 261 2.23 33.99 14.53
CA ASP A 261 1.94 34.70 13.30
C ASP A 261 1.90 33.70 12.14
N MET A 262 0.80 33.70 11.39
CA MET A 262 0.64 32.82 10.22
C MET A 262 1.49 33.23 9.02
N ARG A 263 2.06 34.43 9.03
CA ARG A 263 3.03 34.90 8.02
C ARG A 263 4.44 34.37 8.28
N ALA A 264 4.76 34.12 9.56
CA ALA A 264 6.03 33.55 9.93
C ALA A 264 6.02 32.09 9.50
N GLY A 265 6.81 31.76 8.48
CA GLY A 265 6.91 30.40 7.94
C GLY A 265 7.60 29.40 8.86
N ASN A 266 8.03 29.80 10.06
CA ASN A 266 8.63 28.90 11.04
C ASN A 266 7.71 28.78 12.25
N ILE A 267 6.95 27.67 12.29
CA ILE A 267 6.12 27.27 13.43
C ILE A 267 6.97 26.38 14.34
N GLY A 268 6.88 26.56 15.66
CA GLY A 268 7.47 25.61 16.59
C GLY A 268 6.73 24.27 16.48
N GLN A 269 7.37 23.25 15.91
CA GLN A 269 6.78 21.94 15.66
C GLN A 269 7.54 20.85 16.37
N PHE A 270 6.82 19.95 17.03
CA PHE A 270 7.43 18.91 17.85
C PHE A 270 6.70 17.59 17.68
N TYR A 271 7.47 16.50 17.65
CA TYR A 271 6.96 15.15 17.87
C TYR A 271 7.01 14.86 19.36
N LEU A 272 5.91 14.34 19.88
CA LEU A 272 5.79 13.90 21.25
C LEU A 272 5.28 12.46 21.26
N MET A 273 5.74 11.64 22.18
CA MET A 273 5.22 10.29 22.32
C MET A 273 4.85 9.97 23.76
N ALA A 274 3.79 9.18 23.89
CA ALA A 274 3.32 8.58 25.13
C ALA A 274 3.42 7.05 24.99
N LEU A 275 4.52 6.45 25.46
CA LEU A 275 4.80 5.02 25.27
C LEU A 275 3.99 4.08 26.20
N THR A 276 3.39 4.62 27.25
CA THR A 276 2.63 3.86 28.27
C THR A 276 1.11 3.85 28.01
N TYR A 277 0.62 4.65 27.08
CA TYR A 277 -0.80 4.71 26.72
C TYR A 277 -1.20 3.54 25.79
N PRO A 278 -2.37 2.89 25.98
CA PRO A 278 -3.47 3.21 26.91
C PRO A 278 -3.42 2.47 28.26
N TYR A 279 -2.33 1.80 28.59
CA TYR A 279 -2.25 0.99 29.81
C TYR A 279 -2.18 1.86 31.07
N GLU A 280 -1.51 3.00 30.97
CA GLU A 280 -1.57 4.05 31.99
C GLU A 280 -2.57 5.13 31.57
N ARG A 281 -3.34 5.64 32.54
CA ARG A 281 -4.33 6.71 32.29
C ARG A 281 -3.69 8.07 32.02
N ALA A 282 -2.50 8.31 32.56
CA ALA A 282 -1.75 9.54 32.33
C ALA A 282 -0.97 9.43 31.03
N MET A 283 -1.03 10.46 30.18
CA MET A 283 -0.42 10.40 28.85
C MET A 283 1.10 10.67 28.83
N GLN A 284 1.75 10.97 29.96
CA GLN A 284 3.22 11.05 30.15
C GLN A 284 4.02 11.36 28.88
N PHE A 285 3.86 12.57 28.33
CA PHE A 285 4.45 12.90 27.04
C PHE A 285 5.97 13.15 27.16
N GLU A 286 6.72 12.57 26.23
CA GLU A 286 8.14 12.83 26.04
C GLU A 286 8.36 13.48 24.68
N VAL A 287 9.38 14.34 24.56
CA VAL A 287 9.70 15.04 23.32
C VAL A 287 10.63 14.17 22.50
N TYR A 288 10.40 14.10 21.19
CA TYR A 288 11.18 13.32 20.25
C TYR A 288 11.66 14.19 19.09
N GLU A 289 12.89 13.91 18.66
CA GLU A 289 13.49 14.46 17.45
C GLU A 289 13.32 13.48 16.31
N PHE A 290 12.97 14.00 15.13
CA PHE A 290 12.85 13.21 13.91
C PHE A 290 14.23 12.95 13.31
N LEU A 291 14.60 11.68 13.16
CA LEU A 291 15.86 11.27 12.53
C LEU A 291 15.69 10.95 11.05
N GLY A 292 14.56 10.32 10.69
CA GLY A 292 14.31 9.91 9.31
C GLY A 292 13.17 8.90 9.20
N ILE A 293 13.06 8.32 8.01
CA ILE A 293 12.16 7.20 7.72
C ILE A 293 13.03 5.98 7.45
N THR A 294 12.74 4.88 8.14
CA THR A 294 13.44 3.60 7.95
C THR A 294 13.08 2.96 6.62
N GLU A 295 13.87 1.97 6.16
CA GLU A 295 13.58 1.20 4.94
C GLU A 295 12.20 0.50 4.98
N ASP A 296 11.70 0.18 6.18
CA ASP A 296 10.41 -0.49 6.38
C ASP A 296 9.23 0.49 6.59
N SER A 297 9.39 1.78 6.25
CA SER A 297 8.38 2.84 6.42
C SER A 297 7.95 3.12 7.87
N TYR A 298 8.86 2.95 8.83
CA TYR A 298 8.68 3.47 10.18
C TYR A 298 9.28 4.86 10.31
N LEU A 299 8.62 5.71 11.10
CA LEU A 299 9.15 6.97 11.58
C LEU A 299 10.22 6.68 12.63
N ASP A 300 11.45 7.13 12.40
CA ASP A 300 12.58 6.99 13.33
C ASP A 300 12.70 8.25 14.20
N LEU A 301 12.54 8.05 15.51
CA LEU A 301 12.45 9.10 16.50
C LEU A 301 13.46 8.88 17.64
N ARG A 302 14.12 9.96 18.05
CA ARG A 302 15.06 9.98 19.18
C ARG A 302 14.48 10.75 20.36
N SER A 303 14.40 10.14 21.53
CA SER A 303 13.87 10.81 22.72
C SER A 303 14.80 11.93 23.20
N VAL A 304 14.25 13.06 23.62
CA VAL A 304 14.96 14.11 24.33
C VAL A 304 14.74 13.92 25.83
N PRO A 305 15.77 13.53 26.60
CA PRO A 305 15.62 13.30 28.03
C PRO A 305 15.36 14.60 28.79
N ARG A 306 14.62 14.52 29.91
CA ARG A 306 14.41 15.66 30.82
C ARG A 306 15.70 16.06 31.51
N ASP A 307 16.50 15.06 31.87
CA ASP A 307 17.85 15.24 32.42
C ASP A 307 18.84 14.37 31.64
N PRO A 308 19.67 14.98 30.76
CA PRO A 308 20.67 14.27 29.96
C PRO A 308 21.73 13.52 30.79
N LEU A 309 21.92 13.87 32.07
CA LEU A 309 22.95 13.24 32.91
C LEU A 309 22.47 11.94 33.56
N THR A 310 21.16 11.77 33.73
CA THR A 310 20.58 10.64 34.47
C THR A 310 19.69 9.75 33.62
N GLN A 311 19.09 10.29 32.55
CA GLN A 311 18.15 9.56 31.70
C GLN A 311 18.80 9.15 30.37
N PRO A 312 18.66 7.88 29.95
CA PRO A 312 19.19 7.43 28.68
C PRO A 312 18.34 7.93 27.52
N VAL A 313 19.01 8.22 26.39
CA VAL A 313 18.36 8.47 25.12
C VAL A 313 17.84 7.15 24.55
N ASN A 314 16.56 7.13 24.15
CA ASN A 314 15.90 6.00 23.51
C ASN A 314 15.72 6.29 22.01
N HIS A 315 15.98 5.28 21.19
CA HIS A 315 15.62 5.26 19.78
C HIS A 315 14.32 4.47 19.61
N VAL A 316 13.30 5.12 19.08
CA VAL A 316 11.95 4.58 18.93
C VAL A 316 11.59 4.62 17.46
N VAL A 317 11.17 3.48 16.92
CA VAL A 317 10.52 3.43 15.62
C VAL A 317 9.02 3.28 15.80
N THR A 318 8.23 4.06 15.07
CA THR A 318 6.77 4.03 15.16
C THR A 318 6.13 4.05 13.79
N SER A 319 5.04 3.29 13.65
CA SER A 319 4.18 3.39 12.47
C SER A 319 2.76 3.02 12.85
N ARG A 320 1.81 3.58 12.11
CA ARG A 320 0.43 3.14 12.17
C ARG A 320 0.24 1.98 11.21
N LYS A 321 0.05 0.78 11.76
CA LYS A 321 -0.24 -0.43 11.00
C LYS A 321 -1.75 -0.53 10.77
N ARG A 322 -2.21 -0.59 9.52
CA ARG A 322 -3.63 -0.80 9.18
C ARG A 322 -3.75 -1.83 8.07
N GLY A 323 -4.58 -2.84 8.25
CA GLY A 323 -4.64 -3.90 7.28
C GLY A 323 -5.63 -4.99 7.62
N PHE A 324 -5.62 -6.01 6.77
CA PHE A 324 -6.26 -7.29 7.04
C PHE A 324 -5.18 -8.30 7.38
N PHE A 325 -5.45 -9.09 8.41
CA PHE A 325 -4.59 -10.16 8.86
C PHE A 325 -5.46 -11.38 9.13
N ASP A 326 -5.27 -12.43 8.34
CA ASP A 326 -5.93 -13.72 8.51
C ASP A 326 -4.93 -14.75 9.03
N GLY A 327 -4.55 -14.58 10.29
CA GLY A 327 -3.60 -15.46 10.96
C GLY A 327 -2.28 -15.61 10.21
N GLN A 328 -1.86 -16.85 9.97
CA GLN A 328 -0.60 -17.14 9.27
C GLN A 328 -0.75 -17.26 7.74
N GLU A 329 -1.96 -17.10 7.21
CA GLU A 329 -2.25 -17.42 5.79
C GLU A 329 -2.03 -16.21 4.88
N GLN A 330 -2.60 -15.06 5.24
CA GLN A 330 -2.50 -13.84 4.43
C GLN A 330 -2.48 -12.58 5.30
N SER A 331 -1.61 -11.63 4.94
CA SER A 331 -1.57 -10.30 5.53
C SER A 331 -1.44 -9.22 4.47
N ASN A 332 -2.28 -8.20 4.54
CA ASN A 332 -2.14 -6.99 3.74
C ASN A 332 -2.12 -5.81 4.71
N ILE A 333 -0.92 -5.36 5.06
CA ILE A 333 -0.68 -4.35 6.09
C ILE A 333 -0.09 -3.10 5.44
N ARG A 334 -0.73 -1.97 5.71
CA ARG A 334 -0.23 -0.64 5.35
C ARG A 334 0.49 -0.07 6.56
N TYR A 335 1.77 0.23 6.39
CA TYR A 335 2.59 0.94 7.36
C TYR A 335 2.51 2.43 7.03
N MET A 336 1.93 3.21 7.92
CA MET A 336 1.63 4.62 7.65
C MET A 336 2.29 5.52 8.70
N TYR A 337 2.84 6.63 8.26
CA TYR A 337 3.42 7.69 9.11
C TYR A 337 2.92 9.07 8.67
N THR A 338 3.22 10.09 9.46
CA THR A 338 2.82 11.49 9.18
C THR A 338 4.01 12.41 9.44
N LEU A 339 4.27 13.30 8.49
CA LEU A 339 5.35 14.28 8.59
C LEU A 339 4.83 15.63 9.08
N LEU A 340 5.69 16.37 9.80
CA LEU A 340 5.45 17.77 10.15
C LEU A 340 5.58 18.66 8.90
N GLU A 341 4.76 19.71 8.81
CA GLU A 341 4.64 20.58 7.64
C GLU A 341 5.37 21.90 7.87
N SER A 342 6.26 22.29 6.96
CA SER A 342 7.00 23.55 7.10
C SER A 342 6.14 24.81 6.92
N ASN A 343 5.04 24.72 6.15
CA ASN A 343 4.18 25.88 5.90
C ASN A 343 3.11 26.02 6.99
N SER A 344 3.01 27.23 7.57
CA SER A 344 2.09 27.52 8.67
C SER A 344 0.62 27.23 8.39
N THR A 345 0.18 27.52 7.16
CA THR A 345 -1.20 27.24 6.75
C THR A 345 -1.44 25.74 6.60
N ASN A 346 -0.50 25.02 5.99
CA ASN A 346 -0.64 23.56 5.82
C ASN A 346 -0.54 22.83 7.17
N ALA A 347 0.39 23.24 8.03
CA ALA A 347 0.53 22.69 9.38
C ALA A 347 -0.76 22.72 10.20
N GLN A 348 -1.63 23.71 9.96
CA GLN A 348 -2.93 23.86 10.62
C GLN A 348 -4.12 23.29 9.84
N SER A 349 -3.99 22.99 8.54
CA SER A 349 -5.15 22.65 7.69
C SER A 349 -5.04 21.34 6.91
N ARG A 350 -3.84 20.79 6.72
CA ARG A 350 -3.59 19.64 5.85
C ARG A 350 -2.58 18.68 6.49
N TRP A 351 -2.92 17.40 6.50
CA TRP A 351 -2.04 16.31 6.94
C TRP A 351 -2.21 15.12 6.04
N GLU A 352 -1.14 14.33 5.93
CA GLU A 352 -1.09 13.24 4.98
C GLU A 352 -0.51 12.00 5.64
N TRP A 353 -1.21 10.88 5.47
CA TRP A 353 -0.68 9.56 5.78
C TRP A 353 0.07 9.05 4.57
N LEU A 354 1.38 8.96 4.73
CA LEU A 354 2.31 8.39 3.77
C LEU A 354 2.74 7.01 4.26
N GLY A 355 3.17 6.17 3.33
CA GLY A 355 3.93 4.98 3.66
C GLY A 355 3.72 3.88 2.65
N GLU A 356 3.86 2.63 3.07
CA GLU A 356 3.96 1.50 2.15
C GLU A 356 2.95 0.41 2.50
N ALA A 357 2.46 -0.27 1.46
CA ALA A 357 1.64 -1.46 1.60
C ALA A 357 2.52 -2.70 1.48
N VAL A 358 2.41 -3.60 2.45
CA VAL A 358 3.08 -4.90 2.47
C VAL A 358 2.03 -5.98 2.34
N ILE A 359 2.17 -6.79 1.29
CA ILE A 359 1.32 -7.96 1.04
C ILE A 359 2.17 -9.20 1.25
N SER A 360 1.77 -10.01 2.23
CA SER A 360 2.32 -11.34 2.49
C SER A 360 1.22 -12.37 2.28
N ASP A 361 1.51 -13.40 1.49
CA ASP A 361 0.58 -14.49 1.23
C ASP A 361 1.34 -15.82 1.26
N SER A 362 1.09 -16.60 2.31
CA SER A 362 1.74 -17.89 2.56
C SER A 362 1.31 -18.98 1.56
N TRP A 363 0.22 -18.77 0.81
CA TRP A 363 -0.30 -19.67 -0.21
C TRP A 363 0.08 -19.23 -1.64
N ALA A 364 0.74 -18.09 -1.81
CA ALA A 364 1.14 -17.60 -3.13
C ALA A 364 1.98 -18.61 -3.93
N TRP A 365 2.72 -19.50 -3.27
CA TRP A 365 3.48 -20.56 -3.94
C TRP A 365 2.58 -21.54 -4.72
N VAL A 366 1.33 -21.78 -4.28
CA VAL A 366 0.38 -22.62 -5.02
C VAL A 366 0.06 -21.99 -6.37
N HIS A 367 -0.15 -20.68 -6.39
CA HIS A 367 -0.32 -19.93 -7.64
C HIS A 367 0.93 -20.00 -8.53
N GLY A 368 2.13 -20.01 -7.93
CA GLY A 368 3.39 -20.25 -8.65
C GLY A 368 3.49 -21.65 -9.27
N VAL A 369 3.07 -22.68 -8.54
CA VAL A 369 3.04 -24.07 -9.02
C VAL A 369 2.01 -24.23 -10.13
N ASP A 370 0.80 -23.67 -9.99
CA ASP A 370 -0.21 -23.70 -11.06
C ASP A 370 0.27 -22.96 -12.31
N CYS A 371 0.93 -21.80 -12.16
CA CYS A 371 1.53 -21.08 -13.27
C CYS A 371 2.63 -21.89 -13.97
N THR A 372 3.42 -22.69 -13.24
CA THR A 372 4.47 -23.53 -13.83
C THR A 372 3.93 -24.84 -14.40
N HIS A 373 2.92 -25.47 -13.79
CA HIS A 373 2.32 -26.70 -14.33
C HIS A 373 1.57 -26.45 -15.64
N PHE A 374 0.86 -25.32 -15.76
CA PHE A 374 0.17 -24.96 -17.01
C PHE A 374 1.12 -24.65 -18.18
N THR A 375 2.42 -24.41 -17.91
CA THR A 375 3.44 -24.20 -18.96
C THR A 375 3.83 -25.51 -19.67
N PHE A 376 3.61 -26.67 -19.04
CA PHE A 376 4.03 -27.97 -19.58
C PHE A 376 2.90 -28.76 -20.26
N THR A 377 1.64 -28.43 -20.02
CA THR A 377 0.51 -29.06 -20.72
C THR A 377 0.17 -28.26 -21.98
N SER A 378 0.70 -28.71 -23.11
CA SER A 378 0.59 -28.12 -24.46
C SER A 378 -0.82 -28.16 -25.08
N ASP A 379 -1.90 -28.05 -24.30
CA ASP A 379 -3.26 -28.03 -24.85
C ASP A 379 -3.79 -26.59 -24.94
N CYS A 380 -3.66 -26.01 -26.13
CA CYS A 380 -4.18 -24.69 -26.53
C CYS A 380 -5.72 -24.59 -26.55
N ARG A 381 -6.45 -25.33 -25.71
CA ARG A 381 -7.92 -25.30 -25.65
C ARG A 381 -8.56 -24.42 -24.57
N PRO A 382 -7.88 -23.86 -23.55
CA PRO A 382 -8.50 -22.92 -22.64
C PRO A 382 -8.01 -21.47 -22.83
N PHE A 383 -7.63 -21.04 -24.04
CA PHE A 383 -7.12 -19.67 -24.25
C PHE A 383 -8.18 -18.58 -23.96
N PHE A 384 -9.47 -18.87 -24.19
CA PHE A 384 -10.57 -17.93 -23.91
C PHE A 384 -11.01 -17.91 -22.44
N ARG A 385 -10.86 -19.01 -21.69
CA ARG A 385 -11.16 -19.02 -20.24
C ARG A 385 -10.03 -18.38 -19.43
N TRP A 386 -8.78 -18.53 -19.87
CA TRP A 386 -7.62 -17.90 -19.23
C TRP A 386 -7.58 -16.38 -19.45
N ALA A 387 -7.94 -15.87 -20.64
CA ALA A 387 -8.07 -14.43 -20.84
C ALA A 387 -9.12 -13.79 -19.92
N CYS A 388 -10.21 -14.51 -19.58
CA CYS A 388 -11.19 -14.03 -18.61
C CYS A 388 -10.69 -14.12 -17.16
N CYS A 389 -10.01 -15.20 -16.75
CA CYS A 389 -9.46 -15.30 -15.39
C CYS A 389 -8.27 -14.35 -15.16
N VAL A 390 -7.39 -14.19 -16.14
CA VAL A 390 -6.28 -13.23 -16.07
C VAL A 390 -6.78 -11.80 -16.21
N SER A 391 -7.79 -11.51 -17.06
CA SER A 391 -8.45 -10.19 -17.07
C SER A 391 -9.18 -9.92 -15.75
N TRP A 392 -9.76 -10.93 -15.11
CA TRP A 392 -10.43 -10.79 -13.82
C TRP A 392 -9.43 -10.62 -12.66
N HIS A 393 -8.30 -11.33 -12.67
CA HIS A 393 -7.22 -11.18 -11.69
C HIS A 393 -6.36 -9.94 -11.91
N THR A 394 -6.04 -9.57 -13.15
CA THR A 394 -5.39 -8.27 -13.43
C THR A 394 -6.34 -7.10 -13.22
N ARG A 395 -7.67 -7.25 -13.42
CA ARG A 395 -8.62 -6.20 -12.99
C ARG A 395 -8.77 -6.14 -11.48
N THR A 396 -8.77 -7.24 -10.75
CA THR A 396 -8.83 -7.20 -9.27
C THR A 396 -7.51 -6.73 -8.65
N LEU A 397 -6.34 -7.06 -9.24
CA LEU A 397 -5.03 -6.54 -8.84
C LEU A 397 -4.83 -5.08 -9.30
N ALA A 398 -5.29 -4.69 -10.49
CA ALA A 398 -5.26 -3.29 -10.94
C ALA A 398 -6.30 -2.43 -10.21
N GLN A 399 -7.46 -2.98 -9.81
CA GLN A 399 -8.43 -2.28 -8.95
C GLN A 399 -7.96 -2.23 -7.49
N ALA A 400 -7.21 -3.22 -7.02
CA ALA A 400 -6.50 -3.15 -5.74
C ALA A 400 -5.41 -2.06 -5.74
N ASN A 401 -4.71 -1.88 -6.86
CA ASN A 401 -3.75 -0.77 -7.09
C ASN A 401 -4.43 0.59 -7.34
N CYS A 402 -5.75 0.64 -7.56
CA CYS A 402 -6.49 1.89 -7.81
C CYS A 402 -7.44 2.30 -6.66
N GLY A 403 -7.35 1.69 -5.48
CA GLY A 403 -8.01 2.19 -4.27
C GLY A 403 -9.55 2.22 -4.30
N LEU A 404 -10.21 1.38 -5.12
CA LEU A 404 -11.67 1.28 -5.10
C LEU A 404 -12.12 0.22 -4.09
N ALA A 405 -12.76 0.66 -3.01
CA ALA A 405 -13.38 -0.23 -2.03
C ALA A 405 -14.48 -1.08 -2.70
N ILE A 406 -14.27 -2.40 -2.77
CA ILE A 406 -15.33 -3.35 -3.13
C ILE A 406 -15.79 -4.05 -1.86
N HIS A 407 -17.03 -3.79 -1.47
CA HIS A 407 -17.81 -4.60 -0.54
C HIS A 407 -17.84 -6.05 -1.05
N LEU A 408 -17.02 -6.93 -0.48
CA LEU A 408 -17.15 -8.37 -0.65
C LEU A 408 -18.34 -8.87 0.19
N ARG A 409 -19.55 -8.71 -0.35
CA ARG A 409 -20.65 -9.63 0.00
C ARG A 409 -20.33 -10.98 -0.64
N LEU A 410 -20.50 -12.04 0.14
CA LEU A 410 -20.55 -13.43 -0.30
C LEU A 410 -21.26 -13.56 -1.66
N TYR A 411 -20.50 -13.77 -2.74
CA TYR A 411 -21.06 -14.14 -4.03
C TYR A 411 -20.57 -15.52 -4.44
N ARG A 412 -21.54 -16.44 -4.47
CA ARG A 412 -21.48 -17.78 -5.03
C ARG A 412 -20.69 -17.79 -6.35
N LEU A 413 -19.81 -18.77 -6.48
CA LEU A 413 -19.19 -19.20 -7.72
C LEU A 413 -20.24 -19.29 -8.85
N PRO A 414 -19.97 -18.79 -10.06
CA PRO A 414 -20.81 -19.07 -11.21
C PRO A 414 -20.77 -20.58 -11.50
N ALA A 415 -21.94 -21.16 -11.77
CA ALA A 415 -22.20 -22.60 -11.92
C ALA A 415 -21.41 -23.32 -13.04
N SER A 416 -20.50 -22.65 -13.75
CA SER A 416 -19.69 -23.20 -14.83
C SER A 416 -18.35 -23.81 -14.40
N CYS A 417 -18.08 -23.87 -13.08
CA CYS A 417 -16.89 -24.49 -12.49
C CYS A 417 -17.15 -25.83 -11.77
N HIS A 418 -18.38 -26.36 -11.76
CA HIS A 418 -18.72 -27.58 -11.01
C HIS A 418 -18.44 -28.92 -11.72
N ALA A 419 -17.89 -28.92 -12.94
CA ALA A 419 -17.66 -30.14 -13.71
C ALA A 419 -16.16 -30.48 -13.83
N ALA A 420 -15.48 -30.63 -12.69
CA ALA A 420 -14.11 -31.19 -12.64
C ALA A 420 -13.76 -31.82 -11.27
N TYR A 421 -14.76 -32.21 -10.48
CA TYR A 421 -14.57 -33.06 -9.30
C TYR A 421 -15.75 -34.02 -9.19
N SER A 422 -15.69 -35.04 -10.04
CA SER A 422 -16.37 -36.34 -9.93
C SER A 422 -15.72 -37.30 -10.90
#